data_AF-A0A7X6MWV2-F1
#
_entry.id   AF-A0A7X6MWV2-F1
#
_cell.length_a   1.000
_cell.length_b   1.000
_cell.length_c   1.000
_cell.angle_alpha   90.00
_cell.angle_beta   90.00
_cell.angle_gamma   90.00
#
_symmetry.space_group_name_H-M   'P 1'
#
loop_
_entity.id
_entity.type
_entity.pdbx_description
1 polymer ?
#
loop_
_entity_poly.entity_id
_entity_poly.type
_entity_poly.pdbx_seq_one_letter_code
_entity_poly.pdbx_strand_id
1 'polypeptide(L)'
;MSEKKSMLLFSGAYVGTMLMGLVYSYHVKGIAYEDEGFLASMLPFLTVLAAMTILYWLKHQSALTVEKAFPVRKSYILASILPILSLGAYYWLKAFQPNWQFMLPVVATLLVGIGEEMFFRRILLTYLLKRMPAKKAILGSSVAFGLFHAINFFGGSPLHRVVLQVFLTGLMGIFYAYLYMLTQKIAYQAVDHALWDYILMGGLVKLLPMVSGLILVLCVVRLLMTVLMVRQLAPFTKIERSSESL
;
A
#
# COMPACT_ATOMS: atom_id res chain seq x y z
N MET A 1 18.52 -22.02 -2.10
CA MET A 1 18.39 -21.01 -1.02
C MET A 1 17.07 -21.26 -0.30
N SER A 2 17.02 -21.19 1.04
CA SER A 2 15.75 -21.40 1.77
C SER A 2 14.75 -20.28 1.51
N GLU A 3 13.45 -20.57 1.58
CA GLU A 3 12.37 -19.58 1.38
C GLU A 3 12.52 -18.38 2.34
N LYS A 4 12.85 -18.65 3.61
CA LYS A 4 13.12 -17.61 4.61
C LYS A 4 14.28 -16.69 4.21
N LYS A 5 15.39 -17.26 3.74
CA LYS A 5 16.55 -16.47 3.29
C LYS A 5 16.22 -15.65 2.05
N SER A 6 15.48 -16.24 1.10
CA SER A 6 14.99 -15.53 -0.10
C SER A 6 14.12 -14.33 0.27
N MET A 7 13.16 -14.53 1.17
CA MET A 7 12.26 -13.47 1.64
C MET A 7 13.03 -12.35 2.35
N LEU A 8 13.95 -12.67 3.25
CA LEU A 8 14.74 -11.65 3.97
C LEU A 8 15.63 -10.84 3.02
N LEU A 9 16.30 -11.48 2.06
CA LEU A 9 17.11 -10.79 1.07
C LEU A 9 16.27 -9.90 0.17
N PHE A 10 15.11 -10.38 -0.28
CA PHE A 10 14.18 -9.59 -1.08
C PHE A 10 13.67 -8.37 -0.31
N SER A 11 13.19 -8.56 0.92
CA SER A 11 12.72 -7.45 1.77
C SER A 11 13.83 -6.43 2.03
N GLY A 12 15.05 -6.88 2.33
CA GLY A 12 16.20 -6.00 2.53
C GLY A 12 16.55 -5.21 1.27
N ALA A 13 16.54 -5.86 0.11
CA ALA A 13 16.79 -5.19 -1.18
C ALA A 13 15.68 -4.18 -1.51
N TYR A 14 14.41 -4.51 -1.27
CA TYR A 14 13.29 -3.59 -1.51
C TYR A 14 13.40 -2.33 -0.62
N VAL A 15 13.60 -2.52 0.69
CA VAL A 15 13.76 -1.39 1.62
C VAL A 15 15.02 -0.59 1.30
N GLY A 16 16.13 -1.26 0.97
CA GLY A 16 17.37 -0.62 0.56
C GLY A 16 17.21 0.24 -0.70
N THR A 17 16.49 -0.25 -1.72
CA THR A 17 16.22 0.51 -2.94
C THR A 17 15.36 1.74 -2.67
N MET A 18 14.33 1.64 -1.83
CA MET A 18 13.54 2.82 -1.44
C MET A 18 14.38 3.83 -0.67
N LEU A 19 15.16 3.37 0.31
CA LEU A 19 16.04 4.23 1.11
C LEU A 19 17.09 4.93 0.24
N MET A 20 17.69 4.23 -0.72
CA MET A 20 18.61 4.83 -1.69
C MET A 20 17.93 5.93 -2.50
N GLY A 21 16.69 5.72 -2.95
CA GLY A 21 15.92 6.75 -3.65
C GLY A 21 15.68 8.00 -2.80
N LEU A 22 15.28 7.82 -1.54
CA LEU A 22 15.03 8.91 -0.60
C LEU A 22 16.31 9.71 -0.30
N VAL A 23 17.41 9.01 -0.01
CA VAL A 23 18.72 9.63 0.25
C VAL A 23 19.23 10.34 -1.01
N TYR A 24 19.08 9.74 -2.18
CA TYR A 24 19.45 10.38 -3.45
C TYR A 24 18.64 11.66 -3.67
N SER A 25 17.32 11.60 -3.53
CA SER A 25 16.46 12.76 -3.71
C SER A 25 16.84 13.89 -2.75
N TYR A 26 16.97 13.59 -1.47
CA TYR A 26 17.17 14.63 -0.47
C TYR A 26 18.64 15.12 -0.41
N HIS A 27 19.61 14.20 -0.28
CA HIS A 27 21.00 14.57 -0.04
C HIS A 27 21.81 14.84 -1.32
N VAL A 28 21.40 14.30 -2.48
CA VAL A 28 22.11 14.53 -3.75
C VAL A 28 21.41 15.57 -4.60
N LYS A 29 20.08 15.54 -4.68
CA LYS A 29 19.29 16.50 -5.49
C LYS A 29 18.79 17.71 -4.69
N GLY A 30 18.82 17.66 -3.36
CA GLY A 30 18.25 18.74 -2.53
C GLY A 30 16.72 18.80 -2.59
N ILE A 31 16.06 17.71 -2.99
CA ILE A 31 14.61 17.61 -3.16
C ILE A 31 14.04 16.80 -2.00
N ALA A 32 13.35 17.47 -1.08
CA ALA A 32 12.69 16.85 0.06
C ALA A 32 11.42 16.09 -0.37
N TYR A 33 10.94 15.21 0.51
CA TYR A 33 9.78 14.34 0.32
C TYR A 33 8.50 15.09 -0.12
N GLU A 34 8.34 16.34 0.32
CA GLU A 34 7.14 17.15 0.07
C GLU A 34 7.28 18.09 -1.13
N ASP A 35 8.46 18.15 -1.73
CA ASP A 35 8.75 19.05 -2.85
C ASP A 35 8.12 18.54 -4.15
N GLU A 36 7.77 19.46 -5.05
CA GLU A 36 7.11 19.11 -6.32
C GLU A 36 7.96 18.23 -7.24
N GLY A 37 9.29 18.29 -7.10
CA GLY A 37 10.23 17.45 -7.84
C GLY A 37 10.41 16.04 -7.29
N PHE A 38 9.84 15.71 -6.12
CA PHE A 38 10.11 14.46 -5.41
C PHE A 38 9.70 13.23 -6.23
N LEU A 39 8.48 13.22 -6.77
CA LEU A 39 7.99 12.09 -7.56
C LEU A 39 8.82 11.88 -8.84
N ALA A 40 9.31 12.94 -9.47
CA ALA A 40 10.19 12.85 -10.62
C ALA A 40 11.54 12.22 -10.25
N SER A 41 12.11 12.66 -9.12
CA SER A 41 13.37 12.14 -8.56
C SER A 41 13.27 10.65 -8.19
N MET A 42 12.13 10.24 -7.64
CA MET A 42 11.88 8.87 -7.20
C MET A 42 11.50 7.90 -8.31
N LEU A 43 11.04 8.40 -9.47
CA LEU A 43 10.46 7.57 -10.53
C LEU A 43 11.34 6.37 -10.96
N PRO A 44 12.67 6.48 -11.13
CA PRO A 44 13.52 5.33 -11.47
C PRO A 44 13.51 4.25 -10.37
N PHE A 45 13.56 4.67 -9.11
CA PHE A 45 13.55 3.75 -7.96
C PHE A 45 12.18 3.06 -7.82
N LEU A 46 11.08 3.80 -7.97
CA LEU A 46 9.73 3.24 -7.96
C LEU A 46 9.53 2.20 -9.08
N THR A 47 10.09 2.46 -10.26
CA THR A 47 10.08 1.52 -11.39
C THR A 47 10.82 0.23 -11.04
N VAL A 48 12.02 0.35 -10.46
CA VAL A 48 12.80 -0.81 -10.02
C VAL A 48 12.07 -1.59 -8.93
N LEU A 49 11.48 -0.92 -7.94
CA LEU A 49 10.72 -1.56 -6.85
C LEU A 49 9.51 -2.35 -7.38
N ALA A 50 8.71 -1.75 -8.26
CA ALA A 50 7.58 -2.44 -8.90
C ALA A 50 8.04 -3.63 -9.76
N ALA A 51 9.13 -3.48 -10.53
CA ALA A 51 9.69 -4.57 -11.31
C ALA A 51 10.20 -5.71 -10.41
N MET A 52 10.90 -5.38 -9.32
CA MET A 52 11.39 -6.35 -8.34
C MET A 52 10.26 -7.20 -7.76
N THR A 53 9.14 -6.58 -7.37
CA THR A 53 8.00 -7.30 -6.77
C THR A 53 7.27 -8.17 -7.77
N ILE A 54 7.09 -7.70 -9.00
CA ILE A 54 6.52 -8.49 -10.10
C ILE A 54 7.41 -9.70 -10.41
N LEU A 55 8.71 -9.49 -10.61
CA LEU A 55 9.66 -10.57 -10.92
C LEU A 55 9.76 -11.59 -9.79
N TYR A 56 9.78 -11.12 -8.53
CA TYR A 56 9.76 -12.01 -7.38
C TYR A 56 8.49 -12.86 -7.34
N TRP A 57 7.33 -12.23 -7.60
CA TRP A 57 6.06 -12.93 -7.66
C TRP A 57 6.00 -13.97 -8.80
N LEU A 58 6.42 -13.61 -10.01
CA LEU A 58 6.45 -14.50 -11.17
C LEU A 58 7.31 -15.75 -10.90
N LYS A 59 8.43 -15.60 -10.17
CA LYS A 59 9.30 -16.71 -9.81
C LYS A 59 8.74 -17.62 -8.70
N HIS A 60 7.86 -17.10 -7.85
CA HIS A 60 7.39 -17.79 -6.64
C HIS A 60 5.86 -17.96 -6.60
N GLN A 61 5.18 -18.04 -7.75
CA GLN A 61 3.72 -18.02 -7.83
C GLN A 61 3.04 -19.09 -6.95
N SER A 62 3.53 -20.33 -6.97
CA SER A 62 2.99 -21.44 -6.16
C SER A 62 3.15 -21.21 -4.65
N ALA A 63 4.17 -20.47 -4.23
CA ALA A 63 4.39 -20.11 -2.83
C ALA A 63 3.53 -18.91 -2.38
N LEU A 64 2.92 -18.18 -3.31
CA LEU A 64 2.21 -16.91 -3.06
C LEU A 64 0.70 -17.00 -3.39
N THR A 65 0.14 -18.20 -3.31
CA THR A 65 -1.30 -18.46 -3.35
C THR A 65 -1.87 -18.47 -1.93
N VAL A 66 -3.03 -17.85 -1.77
CA VAL A 66 -3.83 -17.95 -0.54
C VAL A 66 -4.91 -18.99 -0.80
N GLU A 67 -4.82 -20.14 -0.12
CA GLU A 67 -5.64 -21.33 -0.43
C GLU A 67 -7.14 -21.14 -0.21
N LYS A 68 -7.56 -20.17 0.62
CA LYS A 68 -8.97 -19.93 0.94
C LYS A 68 -9.48 -18.65 0.32
N ALA A 69 -10.39 -18.79 -0.64
CA ALA A 69 -11.21 -17.69 -1.15
C ALA A 69 -12.41 -17.48 -0.22
N PHE A 70 -12.54 -16.29 0.34
CA PHE A 70 -13.73 -15.90 1.10
C PHE A 70 -14.77 -15.26 0.16
N PRO A 71 -16.08 -15.41 0.42
CA PRO A 71 -17.09 -14.78 -0.41
C PRO A 71 -16.96 -13.25 -0.33
N VAL A 72 -16.53 -12.64 -1.44
CA VAL A 72 -16.35 -11.20 -1.56
C VAL A 72 -17.71 -10.52 -1.68
N ARG A 73 -17.99 -9.57 -0.79
CA ARG A 73 -19.04 -8.59 -1.05
C ARG A 73 -18.45 -7.49 -1.93
N LYS A 74 -18.87 -7.44 -3.19
CA LYS A 74 -18.45 -6.39 -4.15
C LYS A 74 -18.65 -4.98 -3.60
N SER A 75 -19.57 -4.80 -2.66
CA SER A 75 -19.79 -3.54 -1.94
C SER A 75 -18.57 -3.02 -1.21
N TYR A 76 -17.67 -3.86 -0.67
CA TYR A 76 -16.45 -3.35 -0.03
C TYR A 76 -15.48 -2.74 -1.04
N ILE A 77 -15.35 -3.37 -2.21
CA ILE A 77 -14.53 -2.86 -3.31
C ILE A 77 -15.08 -1.51 -3.77
N LEU A 78 -16.38 -1.46 -4.05
CA LEU A 78 -17.06 -0.26 -4.53
C LEU A 78 -17.01 0.88 -3.49
N ALA A 79 -17.30 0.59 -2.22
CA ALA A 79 -17.29 1.59 -1.15
C ALA A 79 -15.90 2.18 -0.90
N SER A 80 -14.83 1.42 -1.14
CA SER A 80 -13.46 1.92 -0.99
C SER A 80 -13.02 2.77 -2.18
N ILE A 81 -13.30 2.32 -3.41
CA ILE A 81 -12.71 2.92 -4.61
C ILE A 81 -13.56 4.05 -5.19
N LEU A 82 -14.89 3.96 -5.15
CA LEU A 82 -15.76 4.94 -5.80
C LEU A 82 -15.55 6.36 -5.26
N PRO A 83 -15.44 6.62 -3.95
CA PRO A 83 -15.24 7.98 -3.46
C PRO A 83 -13.95 8.62 -3.98
N ILE A 84 -12.84 7.87 -3.99
CA ILE A 84 -11.53 8.39 -4.39
C ILE A 84 -11.43 8.49 -5.91
N LEU A 85 -11.99 7.51 -6.63
CA LEU A 85 -12.11 7.59 -8.08
C LEU A 85 -12.92 8.82 -8.51
N SER A 86 -13.99 9.13 -7.77
CA SER A 86 -14.80 10.33 -8.00
C SER A 86 -14.00 11.62 -7.77
N LEU A 87 -13.17 11.66 -6.73
CA LEU A 87 -12.26 12.79 -6.49
C LEU A 87 -11.21 12.94 -7.60
N GLY A 88 -10.64 11.83 -8.06
CA GLY A 88 -9.68 11.83 -9.17
C GLY A 88 -10.32 12.33 -10.47
N ALA A 89 -11.51 11.83 -10.79
CA ALA A 89 -12.28 12.27 -11.94
C ALA A 89 -12.63 13.76 -11.86
N TYR A 90 -13.07 14.23 -10.68
CA TYR A 90 -13.33 15.64 -10.44
C TYR A 90 -12.08 16.50 -10.65
N TYR A 91 -10.93 16.07 -10.14
CA TYR A 91 -9.68 16.79 -10.32
C TYR A 91 -9.32 16.93 -11.80
N TRP A 92 -9.45 15.85 -12.57
CA TRP A 92 -9.21 15.88 -14.02
C TRP A 92 -10.18 16.83 -14.72
N LEU A 93 -11.47 16.81 -14.40
CA LEU A 93 -12.44 17.75 -14.98
C LEU A 93 -12.10 19.22 -14.73
N LYS A 94 -11.40 19.54 -13.64
CA LYS A 94 -11.05 20.92 -13.26
C LYS A 94 -9.67 21.37 -13.71
N ALA A 95 -8.70 20.47 -13.74
CA ALA A 95 -7.29 20.82 -13.82
C ALA A 95 -6.50 20.00 -14.84
N PHE A 96 -7.16 19.18 -15.67
CA PHE A 96 -6.47 18.35 -16.66
C PHE A 96 -5.58 19.19 -17.58
N GLN A 97 -4.34 18.73 -17.74
CA GLN A 97 -3.39 19.24 -18.70
C GLN A 97 -2.77 18.04 -19.44
N PRO A 98 -2.75 18.02 -20.78
CA PRO A 98 -2.18 16.91 -21.55
C PRO A 98 -0.65 17.02 -21.63
N ASN A 99 0.02 17.06 -20.48
CA ASN A 99 1.48 17.15 -20.38
C ASN A 99 2.04 16.15 -19.37
N TRP A 100 3.37 15.98 -19.42
CA TRP A 100 4.06 15.02 -18.56
C TRP A 100 3.95 15.37 -17.07
N GLN A 101 3.98 16.66 -16.73
CA GLN A 101 3.92 17.13 -15.35
C GLN A 101 2.61 16.73 -14.66
N PHE A 102 1.49 16.79 -15.40
CA PHE A 102 0.18 16.37 -14.89
C PHE A 102 0.04 14.83 -14.86
N MET A 103 0.66 14.10 -15.80
CA MET A 103 0.62 12.63 -15.83
C MET A 103 1.60 11.95 -14.87
N LEU A 104 2.70 12.62 -14.52
CA LEU A 104 3.78 12.05 -13.71
C LEU A 104 3.27 11.49 -12.36
N PRO A 105 2.44 12.21 -11.57
CA PRO A 105 1.94 11.65 -10.32
C PRO A 105 1.10 10.40 -10.52
N VAL A 106 0.31 10.31 -11.60
CA VAL A 106 -0.48 9.10 -11.92
C VAL A 106 0.42 7.90 -12.12
N VAL A 107 1.49 8.05 -12.90
CA VAL A 107 2.46 6.97 -13.16
C VAL A 107 3.22 6.61 -11.89
N ALA A 108 3.73 7.61 -11.17
CA ALA A 108 4.52 7.41 -9.97
C ALA A 108 3.71 6.70 -8.87
N THR A 109 2.48 7.15 -8.59
CA THR A 109 1.65 6.53 -7.54
C THR A 109 1.12 5.17 -7.97
N LEU A 110 0.92 4.93 -9.27
CA LEU A 110 0.63 3.57 -9.76
C LEU A 110 1.80 2.62 -9.51
N LEU A 111 3.04 3.06 -9.73
CA LEU A 111 4.22 2.26 -9.42
C LEU A 111 4.36 2.02 -7.91
N VAL A 112 4.05 3.02 -7.07
CA VAL A 112 3.97 2.86 -5.60
C VAL A 112 2.94 1.79 -5.24
N GLY A 113 1.69 1.95 -5.71
CA GLY A 113 0.61 1.00 -5.42
C GLY A 113 0.93 -0.42 -5.89
N ILE A 114 1.55 -0.59 -7.06
CA ILE A 114 2.01 -1.90 -7.54
C ILE A 114 3.11 -2.44 -6.63
N GLY A 115 4.18 -1.67 -6.39
CA GLY A 115 5.32 -2.09 -5.58
C GLY A 115 4.89 -2.50 -4.18
N GLU A 116 4.22 -1.60 -3.48
CA GLU A 116 3.88 -1.77 -2.07
C GLU A 116 2.81 -2.84 -1.87
N GLU A 117 1.71 -2.84 -2.61
CA GLU A 117 0.69 -3.87 -2.40
C GLU A 117 1.19 -5.26 -2.80
N MET A 118 1.97 -5.37 -3.89
CA MET A 118 2.63 -6.65 -4.24
C MET A 118 3.58 -7.09 -3.12
N PHE A 119 4.39 -6.21 -2.57
CA PHE A 119 5.29 -6.58 -1.49
C PHE A 119 4.53 -6.95 -0.21
N PHE A 120 3.73 -6.04 0.33
CA PHE A 120 3.18 -6.22 1.67
C PHE A 120 1.99 -7.20 1.71
N ARG A 121 1.16 -7.25 0.67
CA ARG A 121 -0.04 -8.10 0.64
C ARG A 121 0.18 -9.39 -0.13
N ARG A 122 0.72 -9.32 -1.35
CA ARG A 122 0.92 -10.54 -2.13
C ARG A 122 2.08 -11.37 -1.58
N ILE A 123 3.21 -10.75 -1.28
CA ILE A 123 4.45 -11.45 -0.89
C ILE A 123 4.52 -11.69 0.62
N LEU A 124 4.62 -10.62 1.42
CA LEU A 124 4.88 -10.69 2.86
C LEU A 124 3.71 -11.31 3.63
N LEU A 125 2.48 -10.83 3.43
CA LEU A 125 1.32 -11.36 4.13
C LEU A 125 1.11 -12.86 3.82
N THR A 126 1.21 -13.28 2.55
CA THR A 126 1.11 -14.71 2.19
C THR A 126 2.21 -15.55 2.82
N TYR A 127 3.45 -15.03 2.87
CA TYR A 127 4.55 -15.69 3.55
C TYR A 127 4.30 -15.88 5.06
N LEU A 128 3.73 -14.86 5.71
CA LEU A 128 3.38 -14.91 7.13
C LEU A 128 2.19 -15.85 7.38
N LEU A 129 1.16 -15.85 6.53
CA LEU A 129 -0.01 -16.72 6.67
C LEU A 129 0.33 -18.21 6.73
N LYS A 130 1.42 -18.62 6.05
CA LYS A 130 1.92 -20.00 6.08
C LYS A 130 2.65 -20.39 7.37
N ARG A 131 2.90 -19.43 8.26
CA ARG A 131 3.82 -19.58 9.40
C ARG A 131 3.23 -19.12 10.73
N MET A 132 2.12 -18.39 10.69
CA MET A 132 1.47 -17.90 11.90
C MET A 132 -0.03 -17.71 11.67
N PRO A 133 -0.85 -17.69 12.75
CA PRO A 133 -2.28 -17.47 12.65
C PRO A 133 -2.63 -16.20 11.89
N ALA A 134 -3.72 -16.24 11.12
CA ALA A 134 -4.11 -15.15 10.21
C ALA A 134 -4.11 -13.76 10.85
N LYS A 135 -4.60 -13.61 12.09
CA LYS A 135 -4.59 -12.33 12.82
C LYS A 135 -3.18 -11.79 13.05
N LYS A 136 -2.22 -12.66 13.39
CA LYS A 136 -0.81 -12.29 13.58
C LYS A 136 -0.14 -11.95 12.25
N ALA A 137 -0.45 -12.69 11.20
CA ALA A 137 0.08 -12.43 9.85
C ALA A 137 -0.40 -11.08 9.30
N ILE A 138 -1.70 -10.77 9.46
CA ILE A 138 -2.30 -9.48 9.12
C ILE A 138 -1.60 -8.37 9.88
N LEU A 139 -1.57 -8.44 11.22
CA LEU A 139 -0.95 -7.40 12.04
C LEU A 139 0.54 -7.22 11.71
N GLY A 140 1.28 -8.32 11.50
CA GLY A 140 2.69 -8.29 11.13
C GLY A 140 2.94 -7.58 9.80
N SER A 141 2.16 -7.90 8.76
CA SER A 141 2.25 -7.20 7.46
C SER A 141 1.85 -5.73 7.56
N SER A 142 0.81 -5.40 8.33
CA SER A 142 0.35 -4.01 8.52
C SER A 142 1.35 -3.17 9.31
N VAL A 143 1.96 -3.72 10.37
CA VAL A 143 3.02 -3.04 11.12
C VAL A 143 4.26 -2.86 10.27
N ALA A 144 4.67 -3.87 9.50
CA ALA A 144 5.80 -3.74 8.57
C ALA A 144 5.55 -2.65 7.52
N PHE A 145 4.32 -2.56 7.00
CA PHE A 145 3.91 -1.50 6.06
C PHE A 145 3.95 -0.11 6.70
N GLY A 146 3.47 0.04 7.93
CA GLY A 146 3.58 1.29 8.68
C GLY A 146 5.04 1.68 8.93
N LEU A 147 5.85 0.77 9.48
CA LEU A 147 7.26 1.02 9.78
C LEU A 147 8.11 1.27 8.53
N PHE A 148 7.73 0.72 7.37
CA PHE A 148 8.38 1.02 6.11
C PHE A 148 8.40 2.53 5.85
N HIS A 149 7.34 3.26 6.18
CA HIS A 149 7.26 4.71 6.01
C HIS A 149 8.16 5.51 6.96
N ALA A 150 8.72 4.88 8.01
CA ALA A 150 9.65 5.56 8.90
C ALA A 150 10.91 6.05 8.17
N ILE A 151 11.28 5.40 7.06
CA ILE A 151 12.46 5.77 6.27
C ILE A 151 12.27 7.09 5.52
N ASN A 152 11.04 7.61 5.40
CA ASN A 152 10.77 8.92 4.78
C ASN A 152 11.42 10.08 5.55
N PHE A 153 11.82 9.86 6.80
CA PHE A 153 12.69 10.77 7.54
C PHE A 153 13.99 11.07 6.79
N PHE A 154 14.60 10.06 6.14
CA PHE A 154 15.81 10.23 5.32
C PHE A 154 15.54 10.96 3.99
N GLY A 155 14.26 11.10 3.61
CA GLY A 155 13.82 11.94 2.50
C GLY A 155 13.55 13.40 2.90
N GLY A 156 13.88 13.81 4.13
CA GLY A 156 13.68 15.17 4.62
C GLY A 156 12.29 15.44 5.20
N SER A 157 11.44 14.41 5.39
CA SER A 157 10.15 14.58 6.07
C SER A 157 10.35 14.80 7.58
N PRO A 158 9.68 15.79 8.20
CA PRO A 158 9.86 16.08 9.61
C PRO A 158 9.32 14.95 10.51
N LEU A 159 10.01 14.69 11.63
CA LEU A 159 9.74 13.53 12.50
C LEU A 159 8.28 13.39 12.92
N HIS A 160 7.60 14.49 13.27
CA HIS A 160 6.20 14.46 13.69
C HIS A 160 5.27 13.95 12.57
N ARG A 161 5.56 14.29 11.30
CA ARG A 161 4.80 13.78 10.14
C ARG A 161 5.11 12.32 9.88
N VAL A 162 6.37 11.91 9.98
CA VAL A 162 6.77 10.51 9.83
C VAL A 162 6.08 9.62 10.87
N VAL A 163 6.05 10.04 12.14
CA VAL A 163 5.35 9.29 13.21
C VAL A 163 3.86 9.15 12.90
N LEU A 164 3.21 10.24 12.48
CA LEU A 164 1.80 10.20 12.09
C LEU A 164 1.58 9.31 10.86
N GLN A 165 2.47 9.39 9.86
CA GLN A 165 2.41 8.58 8.65
C GLN A 165 2.55 7.09 8.98
N VAL A 166 3.53 6.70 9.79
CA VAL A 166 3.72 5.32 10.25
C VAL A 166 2.46 4.77 10.93
N PHE A 167 1.83 5.58 11.79
CA PHE A 167 0.60 5.18 12.47
C PHE A 167 -0.58 5.02 11.50
N LEU A 168 -0.85 6.04 10.68
CA LEU A 168 -2.00 6.03 9.75
C LEU A 168 -1.85 4.98 8.64
N THR A 169 -0.65 4.86 8.06
CA THR A 169 -0.37 3.82 7.05
C THR A 169 -0.41 2.43 7.68
N GLY A 170 0.04 2.26 8.92
CA GLY A 170 -0.13 1.01 9.67
C GLY A 170 -1.60 0.61 9.82
N LEU A 171 -2.49 1.55 10.18
CA LEU A 171 -3.93 1.33 10.25
C LEU A 171 -4.54 1.00 8.87
N MET A 172 -4.17 1.75 7.83
CA MET A 172 -4.59 1.43 6.45
C MET A 172 -4.03 0.09 5.98
N GLY A 173 -2.87 -0.32 6.49
CA GLY A 173 -2.30 -1.64 6.23
C GLY A 173 -3.16 -2.76 6.77
N ILE A 174 -3.91 -2.55 7.85
CA ILE A 174 -4.90 -3.52 8.35
C ILE A 174 -6.07 -3.60 7.36
N PHE A 175 -6.57 -2.44 6.92
CA PHE A 175 -7.63 -2.35 5.91
C PHE A 175 -7.26 -3.11 4.63
N TYR A 176 -6.10 -2.81 4.02
CA TYR A 176 -5.65 -3.48 2.80
C TYR A 176 -5.39 -4.98 3.01
N ALA A 177 -4.83 -5.39 4.15
CA ALA A 177 -4.67 -6.81 4.45
C ALA A 177 -6.01 -7.56 4.49
N TYR A 178 -7.03 -7.02 5.15
CA TYR A 178 -8.37 -7.62 5.17
C TYR A 178 -9.04 -7.61 3.80
N LEU A 179 -8.88 -6.51 3.05
CA LEU A 179 -9.39 -6.38 1.69
C LEU A 179 -8.73 -7.39 0.74
N TYR A 180 -7.43 -7.65 0.88
CA TYR A 180 -6.74 -8.70 0.13
C TYR A 180 -7.22 -10.09 0.52
N MET A 181 -7.34 -10.37 1.82
CA MET A 181 -7.81 -11.67 2.30
C MET A 181 -9.17 -12.04 1.71
N LEU A 182 -10.07 -11.05 1.57
CA LEU A 182 -11.35 -11.26 0.93
C LEU A 182 -11.20 -11.37 -0.60
N THR A 183 -10.58 -10.40 -1.25
CA THR A 183 -10.64 -10.25 -2.71
C THR A 183 -9.65 -11.12 -3.47
N GLN A 184 -8.47 -11.34 -2.90
CA GLN A 184 -7.28 -11.87 -3.57
C GLN A 184 -6.94 -11.16 -4.90
N LYS A 185 -7.48 -9.97 -5.14
CA LYS A 185 -7.26 -9.17 -6.35
C LYS A 185 -6.22 -8.10 -6.05
N ILE A 186 -4.96 -8.40 -6.36
CA ILE A 186 -3.88 -7.46 -6.10
C ILE A 186 -3.94 -6.21 -6.98
N ALA A 187 -4.36 -6.36 -8.24
CA ALA A 187 -4.53 -5.24 -9.16
C ALA A 187 -5.51 -4.19 -8.61
N TYR A 188 -6.60 -4.63 -7.98
CA TYR A 188 -7.57 -3.72 -7.37
C TYR A 188 -6.94 -2.92 -6.22
N GLN A 189 -6.18 -3.57 -5.33
CA GLN A 189 -5.52 -2.86 -4.24
C GLN A 189 -4.46 -1.90 -4.74
N ALA A 190 -3.66 -2.30 -5.73
CA ALA A 190 -2.66 -1.44 -6.33
C ALA A 190 -3.30 -0.18 -6.92
N VAL A 191 -4.43 -0.30 -7.62
CA VAL A 191 -5.17 0.86 -8.14
C VAL A 191 -5.78 1.70 -7.03
N ASP A 192 -6.40 1.08 -6.02
CA ASP A 192 -7.00 1.81 -4.90
C ASP A 192 -5.95 2.61 -4.10
N HIS A 193 -4.78 2.00 -3.84
CA HIS A 193 -3.64 2.66 -3.20
C HIS A 193 -3.06 3.76 -4.09
N ALA A 194 -2.84 3.49 -5.39
CA ALA A 194 -2.35 4.48 -6.33
C ALA A 194 -3.25 5.72 -6.43
N LEU A 195 -4.57 5.51 -6.42
CA LEU A 195 -5.55 6.59 -6.39
C LEU A 195 -5.48 7.37 -5.07
N TRP A 196 -5.34 6.70 -3.93
CA TRP A 196 -5.17 7.34 -2.63
C TRP A 196 -3.98 8.31 -2.63
N ASP A 197 -2.82 7.82 -3.04
CA ASP A 197 -1.60 8.61 -3.11
C ASP A 197 -1.70 9.71 -4.17
N TYR A 198 -2.37 9.44 -5.30
CA TYR A 198 -2.59 10.44 -6.34
C TYR A 198 -3.43 11.62 -5.81
N ILE A 199 -4.45 11.37 -4.98
CA ILE A 199 -5.22 12.45 -4.37
C ILE A 199 -4.35 13.29 -3.43
N LEU A 200 -3.46 12.66 -2.66
CA LEU A 200 -2.58 13.33 -1.70
C LEU A 200 -1.45 14.11 -2.37
N MET A 201 -0.82 13.53 -3.39
CA MET A 201 0.42 14.03 -3.98
C MET A 201 0.24 14.65 -5.37
N GLY A 202 -0.86 14.36 -6.06
CA GLY A 202 -1.13 14.81 -7.42
C GLY A 202 -1.66 16.24 -7.54
N GLY A 203 -1.85 16.95 -6.43
CA GLY A 203 -2.19 18.38 -6.42
C GLY A 203 -3.65 18.71 -6.12
N LEU A 204 -4.56 17.73 -6.02
CA LEU A 204 -5.96 17.99 -5.69
C LEU A 204 -6.11 18.67 -4.32
N VAL A 205 -5.36 18.21 -3.30
CA VAL A 205 -5.39 18.83 -1.95
C VAL A 205 -4.94 20.30 -2.00
N LYS A 206 -3.96 20.64 -2.85
CA LYS A 206 -3.52 22.03 -3.05
C LYS A 206 -4.62 22.87 -3.72
N LEU A 207 -5.31 22.31 -4.72
CA LEU A 207 -6.41 22.97 -5.43
C LEU A 207 -7.63 23.18 -4.53
N LEU A 208 -7.98 22.19 -3.71
CA LEU A 208 -9.14 22.19 -2.83
C LEU A 208 -8.75 21.73 -1.42
N PRO A 209 -8.33 22.65 -0.52
CA PRO A 209 -7.89 22.29 0.83
C PRO A 209 -8.93 21.52 1.67
N MET A 210 -10.23 21.70 1.38
CA MET A 210 -11.31 20.93 2.01
C MET A 210 -11.23 19.41 1.76
N VAL A 211 -10.53 18.98 0.70
CA VAL A 211 -10.29 17.57 0.40
C VAL A 211 -9.53 16.87 1.54
N SER A 212 -8.67 17.58 2.28
CA SER A 212 -7.99 17.04 3.46
C SER A 212 -8.97 16.55 4.53
N GLY A 213 -10.05 17.30 4.78
CA GLY A 213 -11.10 16.88 5.71
C GLY A 213 -11.87 15.67 5.20
N LEU A 214 -12.16 15.62 3.89
CA LEU A 214 -12.81 14.47 3.27
C LEU A 214 -11.95 13.22 3.32
N ILE A 215 -10.63 13.33 3.10
CA ILE A 215 -9.69 12.21 3.24
C ILE A 215 -9.75 11.61 4.64
N LEU A 216 -9.82 12.45 5.69
CA LEU A 216 -9.96 11.97 7.06
C LEU A 216 -11.27 11.19 7.26
N VAL A 217 -12.38 11.68 6.71
CA VAL A 217 -13.66 10.95 6.73
C VAL A 217 -13.55 9.61 6.00
N LEU A 218 -12.92 9.58 4.82
CA LEU A 218 -12.68 8.35 4.06
C LEU A 218 -11.78 7.36 4.81
N CYS A 219 -10.75 7.84 5.51
CA CYS A 219 -9.96 7.02 6.44
C CYS A 219 -10.85 6.35 7.48
N VAL A 220 -11.71 7.12 8.17
CA VAL A 220 -12.63 6.58 9.18
C VAL A 220 -13.58 5.55 8.58
N VAL A 221 -14.16 5.82 7.41
CA VAL A 221 -15.03 4.88 6.69
C VAL A 221 -14.30 3.56 6.39
N ARG A 222 -13.05 3.62 5.91
CA ARG A 222 -12.23 2.43 5.65
C ARG A 222 -11.91 1.64 6.92
N LEU A 223 -11.70 2.32 8.05
CA LEU A 223 -11.53 1.66 9.34
C LEU A 223 -12.83 0.99 9.83
N LEU A 224 -13.98 1.62 9.64
CA LEU A 224 -15.28 1.01 9.93
C LEU A 224 -15.53 -0.22 9.04
N MET A 225 -15.22 -0.13 7.74
CA MET A 225 -15.27 -1.27 6.82
C MET A 225 -14.36 -2.40 7.30
N THR A 226 -13.18 -2.09 7.82
CA THR A 226 -12.25 -3.08 8.39
C THR A 226 -12.91 -3.86 9.53
N VAL A 227 -13.64 -3.19 10.43
CA VAL A 227 -14.39 -3.86 11.51
C VAL A 227 -15.43 -4.84 10.93
N LEU A 228 -16.14 -4.46 9.87
CA LEU A 228 -17.10 -5.33 9.20
C LEU A 228 -16.42 -6.53 8.54
N MET A 229 -15.28 -6.33 7.85
CA MET A 229 -14.50 -7.39 7.24
C MET A 229 -13.93 -8.37 8.29
N VAL A 230 -13.47 -7.86 9.43
CA VAL A 230 -13.01 -8.66 10.57
C VAL A 230 -14.14 -9.56 11.07
N ARG A 231 -15.35 -9.02 11.25
CA ARG A 231 -16.53 -9.78 11.69
C ARG A 231 -16.91 -10.87 10.69
N GLN A 232 -16.82 -10.59 9.39
CA GLN A 232 -17.08 -11.58 8.34
C GLN A 232 -16.05 -12.71 8.36
N LEU A 233 -14.79 -12.44 8.69
CA LEU A 233 -13.71 -13.43 8.72
C LEU A 233 -13.57 -14.16 10.08
N ALA A 234 -14.16 -13.64 11.16
CA ALA A 234 -14.05 -14.21 12.49
C ALA A 234 -14.51 -15.68 12.61
N PRO A 235 -15.63 -16.12 12.00
CA PRO A 235 -16.07 -17.52 12.07
C PRO A 235 -15.04 -18.49 11.48
N PHE A 236 -14.40 -18.10 10.37
CA PHE A 236 -13.46 -18.96 9.66
C PHE A 236 -12.13 -19.13 10.40
N THR A 237 -11.68 -18.10 11.13
CA THR A 237 -10.46 -18.19 11.97
C THR A 237 -10.64 -19.02 13.25
N LYS A 238 -11.89 -19.29 13.67
CA LYS A 238 -12.18 -20.14 14.84
C LYS A 238 -12.17 -21.64 14.49
N ILE A 239 -12.63 -22.00 13.29
CA ILE A 239 -12.74 -23.40 12.85
C ILE A 239 -11.35 -24.05 12.68
N GLU A 240 -10.34 -23.30 12.23
CA GLU A 240 -8.94 -23.80 12.12
C GLU A 240 -8.33 -24.15 13.48
N ARG A 241 -8.72 -23.42 14.54
CA ARG A 241 -8.18 -23.63 15.88
C ARG A 241 -8.72 -24.90 16.55
N SER A 242 -9.86 -25.43 16.09
CA SER A 242 -10.44 -26.69 16.58
C SER A 242 -9.97 -27.93 15.82
N SER A 243 -9.45 -27.77 14.59
CA SER A 243 -8.94 -28.90 13.79
C SER A 243 -7.45 -29.18 14.01
N GLU A 244 -6.68 -28.22 14.53
CA GLU A 244 -5.28 -28.41 14.94
C GLU A 244 -5.15 -28.90 16.40
N SER A 245 -6.26 -29.01 17.14
CA SER A 245 -6.32 -29.45 18.54
C SER A 245 -6.91 -30.86 18.73
N LEU A 246 -7.04 -31.62 17.65
CA LEU A 246 -7.44 -33.03 17.60
C LEU A 246 -6.29 -33.85 16.98
#